data_AF-A0A328F9S7-F1
#
_entry.id   AF-A0A328F9S7-F1
#
_cell.length_a   1.000
_cell.length_b   1.000
_cell.length_c   1.000
_cell.angle_alpha   90.00
_cell.angle_beta   90.00
_cell.angle_gamma   90.00
#
_symmetry.space_group_name_H-M   'P 1'
#
loop_
_entity.id
_entity.type
_entity.pdbx_description
1 polymer ?
#
loop_
_entity_poly.entity_id
_entity_poly.type
_entity_poly.pdbx_seq_one_letter_code
_entity_poly.pdbx_strand_id
1 'polypeptide(L)'
;MEIQKFLELKDAFELEKYVKNMDFDKKNCCSFYGSPKKHPYGKERVILVADPFGEHTFYYDFKLKDILSIEEQPHITNPAGGSISMVRLWVKNGSIGLQCTPFAVGQKI
;
A
#
# COMPACT_ATOMS: atom_id res chain seq x y z
N MET A 1 -17.78 -1.41 17.66
CA MET A 1 -17.02 -0.89 16.49
C MET A 1 -15.51 -0.95 16.77
N GLU A 2 -14.99 -2.08 17.27
CA GLU A 2 -13.55 -2.25 17.59
C GLU A 2 -12.88 -3.35 16.75
N ILE A 3 -13.66 -4.35 16.32
CA ILE A 3 -13.18 -5.52 15.58
C ILE A 3 -12.66 -5.13 14.18
N GLN A 4 -13.29 -4.16 13.50
CA GLN A 4 -12.86 -3.71 12.17
C GLN A 4 -11.49 -3.03 12.21
N LYS A 5 -11.21 -2.21 13.23
CA LYS A 5 -9.92 -1.52 13.39
C LYS A 5 -8.78 -2.52 13.67
N PHE A 6 -9.08 -3.62 14.35
CA PHE A 6 -8.12 -4.70 14.63
C PHE A 6 -7.80 -5.57 13.40
N LEU A 7 -8.77 -5.77 12.50
CA LEU A 7 -8.56 -6.49 11.24
C LEU A 7 -7.64 -5.73 10.28
N GLU A 8 -7.78 -4.40 10.21
CA GLU A 8 -6.90 -3.56 9.39
C GLU A 8 -5.44 -3.58 9.84
N LEU A 9 -5.20 -3.69 11.15
CA LEU A 9 -3.86 -3.84 11.74
C LEU A 9 -3.19 -5.17 11.36
N LYS A 10 -3.98 -6.22 11.14
CA LYS A 10 -3.45 -7.57 10.88
C LYS A 10 -3.04 -7.79 9.42
N ASP A 11 -3.68 -7.09 8.48
CA ASP A 11 -3.42 -7.28 7.05
C ASP A 11 -2.09 -6.67 6.59
N ALA A 12 -1.60 -5.61 7.26
CA ALA A 12 -0.26 -5.06 7.01
C ALA A 12 0.85 -6.08 7.36
N PHE A 13 0.65 -6.88 8.41
CA PHE A 13 1.63 -7.84 8.94
C PHE A 13 1.77 -9.13 8.14
N GLU A 14 0.81 -9.46 7.25
CA GLU A 14 0.92 -10.69 6.45
C GLU A 14 1.78 -10.53 5.19
N LEU A 15 2.01 -9.31 4.71
CA LEU A 15 2.82 -9.06 3.52
C LEU A 15 4.29 -9.42 3.72
N GLU A 16 4.83 -9.27 4.93
CA GLU A 16 6.19 -9.70 5.28
C GLU A 16 6.43 -11.19 5.04
N LYS A 17 5.38 -12.02 5.12
CA LYS A 17 5.49 -13.47 4.82
C LYS A 17 5.73 -13.74 3.34
N TYR A 18 5.31 -12.82 2.47
CA TYR A 18 5.40 -12.97 1.02
C TYR A 18 6.60 -12.23 0.43
N VAL A 19 7.03 -11.14 1.06
CA VAL A 19 8.17 -10.34 0.61
C VAL A 19 9.41 -10.72 1.38
N LYS A 20 10.40 -11.27 0.66
CA LYS A 20 11.73 -11.47 1.23
C LYS A 20 12.40 -10.10 1.30
N ASN A 21 12.76 -9.64 2.50
CA ASN A 21 13.65 -8.49 2.66
C ASN A 21 15.02 -8.85 2.07
N MET A 22 15.20 -8.56 0.79
CA MET A 22 16.46 -8.81 0.09
C MET A 22 17.42 -7.64 0.31
N ASP A 23 18.71 -7.91 0.23
CA ASP A 23 19.69 -6.84 0.05
C ASP A 23 19.57 -6.39 -1.43
N PHE A 24 19.08 -5.17 -1.67
CA PHE A 24 18.87 -4.63 -3.02
C PHE A 24 19.54 -3.28 -3.20
N ASP A 25 20.06 -3.04 -4.40
CA ASP A 25 20.59 -1.73 -4.76
C ASP A 25 19.45 -0.73 -4.96
N LYS A 26 19.41 0.31 -4.14
CA LYS A 26 18.42 1.39 -4.21
C LYS A 26 18.38 2.09 -5.57
N LYS A 27 19.46 2.02 -6.37
CA LYS A 27 19.51 2.58 -7.73
C LYS A 27 18.64 1.80 -8.73
N ASN A 28 18.35 0.53 -8.45
CA ASN A 28 17.61 -0.37 -9.34
C ASN A 28 16.15 -0.59 -8.91
N CYS A 29 15.62 0.30 -8.07
CA CYS A 29 14.26 0.25 -7.58
C CYS A 29 13.65 1.64 -7.41
N CYS A 30 12.32 1.67 -7.35
CA CYS A 30 11.55 2.85 -6.99
C CYS A 30 10.79 2.59 -5.69
N SER A 31 10.69 3.61 -4.84
CA SER A 31 9.93 3.52 -3.59
C SER A 31 8.54 4.14 -3.70
N PHE A 32 7.54 3.50 -3.11
CA PHE A 32 6.17 3.98 -3.04
C PHE A 32 5.70 3.97 -1.58
N TYR A 33 5.00 5.01 -1.16
CA TYR A 33 4.52 5.18 0.22
C TYR A 33 3.00 5.08 0.26
N GLY A 34 2.46 4.39 1.26
CA GLY A 34 1.02 4.28 1.44
C GLY A 34 0.62 3.22 2.47
N SER A 35 -0.69 3.04 2.64
CA SER A 35 -1.26 1.97 3.45
C SER A 35 -1.41 0.70 2.62
N PRO A 36 -0.78 -0.42 3.01
CA PRO A 36 -0.85 -1.65 2.24
C PRO A 36 -2.16 -2.39 2.52
N LYS A 37 -2.78 -2.92 1.47
CA LYS A 37 -4.01 -3.73 1.52
C LYS A 37 -3.85 -4.93 0.58
N LYS A 38 -4.43 -6.08 0.97
CA LYS A 38 -4.49 -7.25 0.08
C LYS A 38 -5.41 -6.95 -1.10
N HIS A 39 -5.02 -7.40 -2.29
CA HIS A 39 -5.88 -7.26 -3.46
C HIS A 39 -7.09 -8.23 -3.36
N PRO A 40 -8.34 -7.76 -3.49
CA PRO A 40 -9.55 -8.55 -3.21
C PRO A 40 -9.72 -9.75 -4.15
N TYR A 41 -9.22 -9.66 -5.39
CA TYR A 41 -9.39 -10.70 -6.41
C TYR A 41 -8.09 -11.42 -6.79
N GLY A 42 -6.98 -11.16 -6.11
CA GLY A 42 -5.66 -11.63 -6.55
C GLY A 42 -4.67 -11.77 -5.42
N LYS A 43 -4.38 -13.01 -4.99
CA LYS A 43 -3.47 -13.27 -3.87
C LYS A 43 -2.00 -12.91 -4.15
N GLU A 44 -1.64 -12.72 -5.41
CA GLU A 44 -0.28 -12.39 -5.85
C GLU A 44 -0.06 -10.88 -6.06
N ARG A 45 -0.98 -10.05 -5.54
CA ARG A 45 -0.97 -8.60 -5.75
C ARG A 45 -1.23 -7.86 -4.44
N VAL A 46 -0.67 -6.66 -4.36
CA VAL A 46 -0.89 -5.74 -3.24
C VAL A 46 -1.39 -4.41 -3.76
N ILE A 47 -2.33 -3.84 -3.02
CA ILE A 47 -2.82 -2.48 -3.22
C ILE A 47 -2.11 -1.60 -2.19
N LEU A 48 -1.60 -0.45 -2.63
CA LEU A 48 -0.99 0.56 -1.77
C LEU A 48 -1.78 1.86 -1.90
N VAL A 49 -2.56 2.19 -0.87
CA VAL A 49 -3.37 3.42 -0.83
C VAL A 49 -2.47 4.58 -0.42
N ALA A 50 -2.24 5.53 -1.34
CA ALA A 50 -1.23 6.57 -1.15
C ALA A 50 -1.62 7.57 -0.05
N ASP A 51 -2.90 7.98 -0.03
CA ASP A 51 -3.46 8.90 0.97
C ASP A 51 -4.81 8.36 1.49
N PRO A 52 -4.81 7.59 2.59
CA PRO A 52 -6.02 6.99 3.14
C PRO A 52 -7.02 7.98 3.75
N PHE A 53 -6.59 9.20 4.11
CA PHE A 53 -7.45 10.20 4.75
C PHE A 53 -7.76 11.40 3.85
N GLY A 54 -7.07 11.53 2.71
CA GLY A 54 -7.30 12.59 1.74
C GLY A 54 -8.58 12.39 0.92
N GLU A 55 -9.10 13.52 0.41
CA GLU A 55 -10.31 13.56 -0.43
C GLU A 55 -10.09 12.95 -1.82
N HIS A 56 -8.86 13.05 -2.35
CA HIS A 56 -8.47 12.49 -3.64
C HIS A 56 -7.60 11.25 -3.45
N THR A 57 -8.16 10.23 -2.78
CA THR A 57 -7.42 8.99 -2.58
C THR A 57 -7.23 8.25 -3.90
N PHE A 58 -5.99 7.84 -4.17
CA PHE A 58 -5.66 6.95 -5.27
C PHE A 58 -4.81 5.81 -4.71
N TYR A 59 -4.71 4.73 -5.48
CA TYR A 59 -3.90 3.60 -5.08
C TYR A 59 -2.99 3.11 -6.19
N TYR A 60 -1.90 2.48 -5.77
CA TYR A 60 -1.06 1.68 -6.63
C TYR A 60 -1.41 0.20 -6.49
N ASP A 61 -1.27 -0.56 -7.57
CA ASP A 61 -1.39 -2.01 -7.56
C ASP A 61 -0.14 -2.63 -8.18
N PHE A 62 0.54 -3.47 -7.40
CA PHE A 62 1.77 -4.16 -7.78
C PHE A 62 1.64 -5.67 -7.60
N LYS A 63 2.39 -6.42 -8.41
CA LYS A 63 2.57 -7.86 -8.17
C LYS A 63 3.56 -8.06 -7.02
N LEU A 64 3.25 -8.98 -6.11
CA LEU A 64 4.11 -9.27 -4.95
C LEU A 64 5.52 -9.70 -5.36
N LYS A 65 5.66 -10.47 -6.45
CA LYS A 65 6.96 -10.94 -6.96
C LYS A 65 7.92 -9.83 -7.39
N ASP A 66 7.39 -8.63 -7.64
CA ASP A 66 8.16 -7.47 -8.11
C ASP A 66 8.56 -6.53 -6.95
N ILE A 67 8.10 -6.83 -5.74
CA ILE A 67 8.45 -6.11 -4.51
C ILE A 67 9.71 -6.72 -3.91
N LEU A 68 10.71 -5.88 -3.68
CA LEU A 68 12.02 -6.25 -3.17
C LEU A 68 12.10 -6.16 -1.64
N SER A 69 11.36 -5.23 -1.05
CA SER A 69 11.36 -5.01 0.39
C SER A 69 10.16 -4.15 0.82
N ILE A 70 9.78 -4.29 2.07
CA ILE A 70 8.78 -3.48 2.76
C ILE A 70 9.45 -2.86 3.98
N GLU A 71 9.41 -1.54 4.08
CA GLU A 71 9.83 -0.82 5.29
C GLU A 71 8.59 -0.32 6.01
N GLU A 72 8.39 -0.74 7.26
CA GLU A 72 7.35 -0.15 8.12
C GLU A 72 7.62 1.35 8.31
N GLN A 73 6.55 2.15 8.33
CA GLN A 73 6.61 3.59 8.54
C GLN A 73 5.70 3.99 9.70
N PRO A 74 5.88 5.18 10.28
CA PRO A 74 4.99 5.68 11.31
C PRO A 74 3.52 5.64 10.86
N HIS A 75 2.63 5.28 11.78
CA HIS A 75 1.21 5.35 11.53
C HIS A 75 0.79 6.79 11.28
N ILE A 76 -0.15 6.99 10.34
CA ILE A 76 -0.83 8.27 10.17
C ILE A 76 -2.11 8.28 11.00
N THR A 77 -2.43 9.43 11.58
CA THR A 77 -3.65 9.61 12.37
C THR A 77 -4.47 10.78 11.83
N ASN A 78 -5.76 10.77 12.14
CA ASN A 78 -6.65 11.88 11.82
C ASN A 78 -7.29 12.47 13.10
N PRO A 79 -7.87 13.69 13.05
CA PRO A 79 -8.49 14.33 14.21
C PRO A 79 -9.66 13.55 14.83
N ALA A 80 -10.28 12.65 14.08
CA ALA A 80 -11.35 11.77 14.56
C ALA A 80 -10.83 10.54 15.33
N GLY A 81 -9.52 10.43 15.58
CA GLY A 81 -8.90 9.30 16.28
C GLY A 81 -8.69 8.06 15.41
N GLY A 82 -8.81 8.19 14.08
CA GLY A 82 -8.38 7.19 13.12
C GLY A 82 -6.86 7.02 13.16
N SER A 83 -6.38 5.78 13.01
CA SER A 83 -4.95 5.45 12.92
C SER A 83 -4.79 4.36 11.87
N ILE A 84 -3.87 4.57 10.93
CA ILE A 84 -3.64 3.66 9.80
C ILE A 84 -2.15 3.37 9.69
N SER A 85 -1.81 2.09 9.54
CA SER A 85 -0.44 1.63 9.28
C SER A 85 0.01 2.02 7.88
N MET A 86 1.23 2.50 7.78
CA MET A 86 1.87 2.92 6.54
C MET A 86 3.14 2.14 6.30
N VAL A 87 3.49 1.94 5.04
CA VAL A 87 4.75 1.31 4.64
C VAL A 87 5.38 2.06 3.48
N ARG A 88 6.67 1.83 3.29
CA ARG A 88 7.37 2.12 2.04
C ARG A 88 7.65 0.80 1.33
N LEU A 89 7.07 0.62 0.15
CA LEU A 89 7.37 -0.49 -0.74
C LEU A 89 8.53 -0.13 -1.66
N TRP A 90 9.52 -1.00 -1.75
CA TRP A 90 10.57 -0.91 -2.77
C TRP A 90 10.27 -1.88 -3.90
N VAL A 91 10.05 -1.35 -5.10
CA VAL A 91 9.62 -2.11 -6.28
C VAL A 91 10.75 -2.11 -7.31
N LYS A 92 11.04 -3.27 -7.90
CA LYS A 92 12.08 -3.43 -8.91
C LYS A 92 11.84 -2.55 -10.14
N ASN A 93 12.89 -1.89 -10.65
CA ASN A 93 12.79 -1.10 -11.89
C ASN A 93 12.37 -1.95 -13.10
N GLY A 94 11.57 -1.36 -13.99
CA GLY A 94 11.00 -2.05 -15.15
C GLY A 94 9.78 -2.93 -14.85
N SER A 95 9.36 -3.01 -13.58
CA SER A 95 8.10 -3.68 -13.20
C SER A 95 6.89 -2.86 -13.64
N ILE A 96 5.77 -3.53 -13.85
CA ILE A 96 4.50 -2.88 -14.20
C ILE A 96 3.71 -2.64 -12.91
N GLY A 97 3.45 -1.37 -12.62
CA GLY A 97 2.47 -0.95 -11.61
C GLY A 97 1.24 -0.35 -12.29
N LEU A 98 0.08 -0.48 -11.66
CA LEU A 98 -1.10 0.30 -12.02
C LEU A 98 -1.26 1.43 -11.01
N GLN A 99 -1.59 2.63 -11.50
CA GLN A 99 -2.05 3.73 -10.66
C GLN A 99 -3.53 3.97 -10.99
N CYS A 100 -4.37 3.87 -9.98
CA CYS A 100 -5.82 3.99 -10.12
C CYS A 100 -6.31 5.20 -9.35
N THR A 101 -6.73 6.22 -10.08
CA THR A 101 -7.34 7.43 -9.53
C THR A 101 -8.85 7.36 -9.76
N PRO A 102 -9.68 7.44 -8.70
CA PRO A 102 -11.13 7.51 -8.86
C PRO A 102 -11.51 8.80 -9.59
N PHE A 103 -12.63 8.77 -10.29
CA PHE A 103 -13.21 9.94 -10.95
C PHE A 103 -14.72 9.97 -10.67
N ALA A 104 -15.29 11.18 -10.62
CA ALA A 104 -16.73 11.36 -10.52
C ALA A 104 -17.35 11.28 -11.92
N VAL A 105 -18.39 10.46 -12.08
CA VAL A 105 -19.13 10.39 -13.35
C VAL A 105 -20.06 11.60 -13.43
N GLY A 106 -19.88 12.43 -14.45
CA GLY A 106 -20.73 13.60 -14.69
C GLY A 106 -20.43 14.82 -13.81
N GLN A 107 -19.40 14.77 -12.96
CA GLN A 107 -18.93 15.89 -12.13
C GLN A 107 -17.39 15.86 -12.03
N LYS A 108 -16.78 16.95 -11.56
CA LYS A 108 -15.37 16.94 -11.17
C LYS A 108 -15.26 16.59 -9.68
N ILE A 109 -14.25 15.79 -9.33
CA ILE A 109 -13.83 15.60 -7.93
C ILE A 109 -13.00 16.81 -7.54
#